data_AF-A0A8X7YF96-F1
#
_entry.id   AF-A0A8X7YF96-F1
#
_cell.length_a   1.000
_cell.length_b   1.000
_cell.length_c   1.000
_cell.angle_alpha   90.00
_cell.angle_beta   90.00
_cell.angle_gamma   90.00
#
_symmetry.space_group_name_H-M   'P 1'
#
loop_
_entity.id
_entity.type
_entity.pdbx_description
1 polymer ?
#
loop_
_entity_poly.entity_id
_entity_poly.type
_entity_poly.pdbx_seq_one_letter_code
_entity_poly.pdbx_strand_id
1 'polypeptide(L)'
;MSNAVVQKEPEQADSLPVHGVAIPTIEGCRNVIKHIRGRKDGKQAQVLWFNLREEPLVYINGRPFVLRDVERPFSNLEYTGINRSRVEEMEARLKEDILMEAARYGNKILVTDELPDGQMVDQWEPVSCDSVKTPLEA
;
A
#
# COMPACT_ATOMS: atom_id res chain seq x y z
N MET A 1 2.61 16.64 41.36
CA MET A 1 1.33 16.02 40.96
C MET A 1 1.67 14.95 39.94
N SER A 2 1.26 13.70 40.16
CA SER A 2 1.56 12.58 39.26
C SER A 2 0.37 12.37 38.32
N ASN A 3 0.60 12.40 37.00
CA ASN A 3 -0.41 12.05 36.02
C ASN A 3 -0.38 10.54 35.81
N ALA A 4 -1.46 9.84 36.18
CA ALA A 4 -1.66 8.45 35.84
C ALA A 4 -2.29 8.36 34.44
N VAL A 5 -1.66 7.61 33.54
CA VAL A 5 -2.24 7.23 32.24
C VAL A 5 -2.92 5.88 32.43
N VAL A 6 -4.24 5.82 32.20
CA VAL A 6 -4.98 4.55 32.20
C VAL A 6 -4.72 3.86 30.87
N GLN A 7 -3.97 2.75 30.90
CA GLN A 7 -3.86 1.85 29.75
C GLN A 7 -4.99 0.81 29.85
N LYS A 8 -5.96 0.88 28.95
CA LYS A 8 -6.96 -0.19 28.77
C LYS A 8 -6.35 -1.24 27.84
N GLU A 9 -6.32 -2.50 28.26
CA GLU A 9 -5.91 -3.58 27.38
C GLU A 9 -6.91 -3.74 26.21
N PRO A 10 -6.44 -4.05 24.99
CA PRO A 10 -7.32 -4.25 23.85
C PRO A 10 -8.22 -5.47 24.09
N GLU A 11 -9.53 -5.25 24.22
CA GLU A 11 -10.53 -6.31 24.15
C GLU A 11 -10.49 -6.96 22.77
N GLN A 12 -10.23 -8.27 22.75
CA GLN A 12 -10.21 -9.05 21.51
C GLN A 12 -11.65 -9.19 21.01
N ALA A 13 -11.96 -8.57 19.87
CA ALA A 13 -13.28 -8.60 19.27
C ALA A 13 -13.53 -9.94 18.56
N ASP A 14 -13.78 -11.00 19.33
CA ASP A 14 -13.90 -12.39 18.86
C ASP A 14 -15.13 -12.69 17.96
N SER A 15 -15.86 -11.68 17.48
CA SER A 15 -17.11 -11.90 16.73
C SER A 15 -17.29 -11.08 15.45
N LEU A 16 -16.40 -10.14 15.12
CA LEU A 16 -16.59 -9.27 13.95
C LEU A 16 -15.80 -9.76 12.74
N PRO A 17 -16.40 -9.82 11.53
CA PRO A 17 -15.74 -10.23 10.29
C PRO A 17 -14.84 -9.12 9.74
N VAL A 18 -13.94 -8.62 10.58
CA VAL A 18 -12.96 -7.58 10.25
C VAL A 18 -11.61 -8.24 10.05
N HIS A 19 -10.98 -7.95 8.91
CA HIS A 19 -9.67 -8.49 8.56
C HIS A 19 -8.71 -7.35 8.27
N GLY A 20 -7.49 -7.45 8.79
CA GLY A 20 -6.40 -6.52 8.51
C GLY A 20 -5.33 -7.20 7.66
N VAL A 21 -4.72 -6.43 6.77
CA VAL A 21 -3.53 -6.80 6.01
C VAL A 21 -2.54 -5.64 6.08
N ALA A 22 -1.26 -5.91 5.83
CA ALA A 22 -0.25 -4.87 5.65
C ALA A 22 -0.45 -4.17 4.29
N ILE A 23 0.59 -4.06 3.47
CA ILE A 23 0.48 -3.62 2.08
C ILE A 23 0.58 -4.88 1.20
N PRO A 24 -0.54 -5.54 0.86
CA PRO A 24 -0.50 -6.76 0.07
C PRO A 24 -0.12 -6.46 -1.39
N THR A 25 0.38 -7.47 -2.10
CA THR A 25 0.40 -7.44 -3.57
C THR A 25 -1.01 -7.47 -4.13
N ILE A 26 -1.18 -7.12 -5.41
CA ILE A 26 -2.48 -7.24 -6.09
C ILE A 26 -3.02 -8.68 -5.99
N GLU A 27 -2.15 -9.68 -6.14
CA GLU A 27 -2.53 -11.08 -5.98
C GLU A 27 -2.87 -11.43 -4.52
N GLY A 28 -2.17 -10.83 -3.56
CA GLY A 28 -2.50 -10.90 -2.14
C GLY A 28 -3.92 -10.41 -1.85
N CYS A 29 -4.33 -9.26 -2.42
CA CYS A 29 -5.70 -8.76 -2.31
C CYS A 29 -6.71 -9.78 -2.82
N ARG A 30 -6.49 -10.35 -4.01
CA ARG A 30 -7.37 -11.36 -4.60
C ARG A 30 -7.50 -12.60 -3.73
N ASN A 31 -6.38 -13.10 -3.20
CA ASN A 31 -6.35 -14.25 -2.32
C ASN A 31 -7.12 -14.02 -1.02
N VAL A 32 -6.98 -12.84 -0.42
CA VAL A 32 -7.74 -12.46 0.79
C VAL A 32 -9.23 -12.42 0.50
N ILE A 33 -9.65 -11.77 -0.59
CA ILE A 33 -11.07 -11.71 -0.98
C ILE A 33 -11.63 -13.12 -1.23
N LYS A 34 -10.87 -13.98 -1.93
CA LYS A 34 -11.26 -15.37 -2.20
C LYS A 34 -11.40 -16.17 -0.90
N HIS A 35 -10.46 -16.03 0.03
CA HIS A 35 -10.48 -16.69 1.33
C HIS A 35 -11.70 -16.27 2.17
N ILE A 36 -11.99 -14.97 2.24
CA ILE A 36 -13.16 -14.45 2.98
C ILE A 36 -14.47 -14.96 2.37
N ARG A 37 -14.57 -14.96 1.04
CA ARG A 37 -15.76 -15.46 0.33
C ARG A 37 -15.94 -16.97 0.47
N GLY A 38 -14.85 -17.74 0.48
CA GLY A 38 -14.87 -19.20 0.60
C GLY A 38 -15.32 -19.72 1.98
N ARG A 39 -15.34 -18.87 3.02
CA ARG A 39 -15.76 -19.25 4.38
C ARG A 39 -17.28 -19.29 4.59
N LYS A 40 -18.10 -18.77 3.67
CA LYS A 40 -19.55 -18.79 3.81
C LYS A 40 -20.15 -19.92 2.99
N ASP A 41 -20.82 -20.86 3.66
CA ASP A 41 -21.56 -21.99 3.09
C ASP A 41 -22.59 -21.55 2.03
N GLY A 42 -22.16 -21.37 0.78
CA GLY A 42 -23.01 -21.07 -0.38
C GLY A 42 -23.59 -19.66 -0.46
N LYS A 43 -23.36 -18.77 0.52
CA LYS A 43 -23.81 -17.36 0.48
C LYS A 43 -22.66 -16.44 0.05
N GLN A 44 -22.83 -15.72 -1.06
CA GLN A 44 -21.86 -14.74 -1.54
C GLN A 44 -21.59 -13.68 -0.45
N ALA A 45 -20.38 -13.65 0.10
CA ALA A 45 -19.99 -12.63 1.06
C ALA A 45 -19.70 -11.30 0.34
N GLN A 46 -20.38 -10.23 0.73
CA GLN A 46 -19.97 -8.87 0.37
C GLN A 46 -18.68 -8.55 1.12
N VAL A 47 -17.67 -8.06 0.38
CA VAL A 47 -16.38 -7.64 0.93
C VAL A 47 -16.25 -6.14 0.67
N LEU A 48 -16.04 -5.37 1.74
CA LEU A 48 -15.67 -3.97 1.66
C LEU A 48 -14.17 -3.88 1.90
N TRP A 49 -13.44 -3.22 1.00
CA TRP A 49 -12.00 -3.02 1.10
C TRP A 49 -11.74 -1.55 1.39
N PHE A 50 -11.16 -1.26 2.55
CA PHE A 50 -10.80 0.09 2.96
C PHE A 50 -9.28 0.24 2.92
N ASN A 51 -8.79 1.23 2.18
CA ASN A 51 -7.41 1.69 2.29
C ASN A 51 -7.39 2.90 3.24
N LEU A 52 -6.57 2.83 4.29
CA LEU A 52 -6.48 3.85 5.34
C LEU A 52 -5.20 4.69 5.23
N ARG A 53 -4.45 4.56 4.12
CA ARG A 53 -3.18 5.28 3.92
C ARG A 53 -3.43 6.72 3.52
N GLU A 54 -2.72 7.65 4.15
CA GLU A 54 -2.67 9.07 3.78
C GLU A 54 -1.51 9.39 2.81
N GLU A 55 -0.56 8.46 2.64
CA GLU A 55 0.56 8.58 1.71
C GLU A 55 0.27 7.86 0.38
N PRO A 56 0.74 8.38 -0.77
CA PRO A 56 0.48 7.77 -2.07
C PRO A 56 1.13 6.38 -2.19
N LEU A 57 0.39 5.45 -2.77
CA LEU A 57 0.84 4.10 -3.09
C LEU A 57 0.75 3.87 -4.61
N VAL A 58 1.69 3.12 -5.18
CA VAL A 58 1.57 2.59 -6.54
C VAL A 58 1.92 1.11 -6.56
N TYR A 59 1.35 0.38 -7.50
CA TYR A 59 1.73 -1.00 -7.80
C TYR A 59 2.58 -1.04 -9.05
N ILE A 60 3.75 -1.67 -8.98
CA ILE A 60 4.60 -1.95 -10.14
C ILE A 60 4.73 -3.47 -10.26
N ASN A 61 4.34 -4.03 -11.41
CA ASN A 61 4.28 -5.48 -11.63
C ASN A 61 3.49 -6.24 -10.54
N GLY A 62 2.47 -5.58 -9.99
CA GLY A 62 1.61 -6.11 -8.93
C GLY A 62 2.21 -6.07 -7.52
N ARG A 63 3.45 -5.60 -7.35
CA ARG A 63 4.08 -5.33 -6.05
C ARG A 63 3.80 -3.89 -5.61
N PRO A 64 3.48 -3.64 -4.34
CA PRO A 64 3.22 -2.29 -3.85
C PRO A 64 4.51 -1.53 -3.55
N PHE A 65 4.54 -0.24 -3.88
CA PHE A 65 5.62 0.70 -3.60
C PHE A 65 5.06 2.02 -3.06
N VAL A 66 5.82 2.63 -2.17
CA VAL A 66 5.48 3.89 -1.49
C VAL A 66 6.56 4.90 -1.80
N LEU A 67 6.18 6.17 -1.93
CA LEU A 67 7.15 7.24 -2.10
C LEU A 67 7.82 7.54 -0.76
N ARG A 68 9.16 7.63 -0.76
CA ARG A 68 9.97 7.94 0.42
C ARG A 68 10.88 9.12 0.13
N ASP A 69 11.14 9.91 1.17
CA ASP A 69 12.21 10.92 1.13
C ASP A 69 13.56 10.23 1.21
N VAL A 70 14.47 10.56 0.29
CA VAL A 70 15.83 9.99 0.24
C VAL A 70 16.62 10.33 1.51
N GLU A 71 16.39 11.50 2.13
CA GLU A 71 17.05 11.90 3.36
C GLU A 71 16.46 11.19 4.60
N ARG A 72 15.22 10.69 4.50
CA ARG A 72 14.47 10.07 5.60
C ARG A 72 13.65 8.87 5.11
N PRO A 73 14.29 7.80 4.61
CA PRO A 73 13.60 6.72 3.91
C PRO A 73 12.68 5.88 4.81
N PHE A 74 12.93 5.89 6.11
CA PHE A 74 12.11 5.19 7.12
C PHE A 74 10.96 6.04 7.68
N SER A 75 10.86 7.32 7.29
CA SER A 75 9.75 8.20 7.70
C SER A 75 8.65 8.17 6.65
N ASN A 76 7.39 8.03 7.09
CA ASN A 76 6.23 8.18 6.21
C ASN A 76 6.12 9.64 5.76
N LEU A 77 5.61 9.85 4.54
CA LEU A 77 5.22 11.18 4.10
C LEU A 77 3.89 11.52 4.78
N GLU A 78 3.95 12.35 5.82
CA GLU A 78 2.77 12.73 6.60
C GLU A 78 2.06 13.95 6.00
N TYR A 79 0.80 13.77 5.59
CA TYR A 79 -0.09 14.84 5.13
C TYR A 79 -1.34 14.87 6.01
N THR A 80 -1.21 15.31 7.26
CA THR A 80 -2.30 15.31 8.24
C THR A 80 -3.57 16.00 7.70
N GLY A 81 -4.69 15.27 7.67
CA GLY A 81 -5.98 15.80 7.21
C GLY A 81 -6.14 15.87 5.70
N ILE A 82 -5.31 15.15 4.94
CA ILE A 82 -5.48 14.98 3.49
C ILE A 82 -6.79 14.25 3.19
N ASN A 83 -7.47 14.67 2.14
CA ASN A 83 -8.68 14.00 1.67
C ASN A 83 -8.37 12.96 0.59
N ARG A 84 -9.32 12.06 0.37
CA ARG A 84 -9.22 10.98 -0.63
C ARG A 84 -8.82 11.48 -2.01
N SER A 85 -9.48 12.53 -2.52
CA SER A 85 -9.22 13.02 -3.89
C SER A 85 -7.79 13.49 -4.06
N ARG A 86 -7.21 14.12 -3.04
CA ARG A 86 -5.83 14.60 -3.10
C ARG A 86 -4.82 13.46 -3.05
N VAL A 87 -5.07 12.41 -2.27
CA VAL A 87 -4.23 11.18 -2.30
C VAL A 87 -4.31 10.53 -3.68
N GLU A 88 -5.51 10.35 -4.23
CA GLU A 88 -5.69 9.73 -5.56
C GLU A 88 -5.03 10.56 -6.69
N GLU A 89 -5.07 11.90 -6.61
CA GLU A 89 -4.34 12.79 -7.53
C GLU A 89 -2.82 12.63 -7.41
N MET A 90 -2.30 12.48 -6.19
CA MET A 90 -0.87 12.22 -5.96
C MET A 90 -0.44 10.87 -6.50
N GLU A 91 -1.26 9.83 -6.33
CA GLU A 91 -1.01 8.49 -6.88
C GLU A 91 -1.01 8.50 -8.42
N ALA A 92 -1.96 9.23 -9.03
CA ALA A 92 -2.01 9.40 -10.49
C ALA A 92 -0.75 10.12 -11.02
N ARG A 93 -0.34 11.21 -10.37
CA ARG A 93 0.90 11.93 -10.73
C ARG A 93 2.14 11.07 -10.53
N LEU A 94 2.23 10.34 -9.42
CA LEU A 94 3.36 9.44 -9.15
C LEU A 94 3.48 8.35 -10.24
N LYS A 95 2.35 7.80 -10.70
CA LYS A 95 2.34 6.88 -11.85
C LYS A 95 2.88 7.55 -13.12
N GLU A 96 2.45 8.77 -13.43
CA GLU A 96 2.96 9.52 -14.59
C GLU A 96 4.47 9.79 -14.48
N ASP A 97 4.94 10.21 -13.31
CA ASP A 97 6.36 10.49 -13.03
C ASP A 97 7.22 9.24 -13.23
N ILE A 98 6.79 8.08 -12.71
CA ILE A 98 7.46 6.79 -12.91
C ILE A 98 7.60 6.45 -14.40
N LEU A 99 6.52 6.62 -15.18
CA LEU A 99 6.52 6.30 -16.61
C LEU A 99 7.43 7.27 -17.39
N MET A 100 7.40 8.55 -17.06
CA MET A 100 8.27 9.56 -17.67
C MET A 100 9.74 9.33 -17.36
N GLU A 101 10.06 8.98 -16.11
CA GLU A 101 11.42 8.68 -15.70
C GLU A 101 11.92 7.40 -16.37
N ALA A 102 11.12 6.35 -16.37
CA ALA A 102 11.51 5.08 -16.96
C ALA A 102 11.77 5.16 -18.47
N ALA A 103 11.05 6.02 -19.20
CA ALA A 103 11.30 6.28 -20.61
C ALA A 103 12.73 6.81 -20.86
N ARG A 104 13.34 7.47 -19.87
CA ARG A 104 14.73 7.96 -19.94
C ARG A 104 15.76 6.88 -19.61
N TYR A 105 15.36 5.84 -18.86
CA TYR A 105 16.24 4.78 -18.38
C TYR A 105 15.93 3.40 -19.01
N GLY A 106 15.50 3.40 -20.27
CA GLY A 106 15.30 2.16 -21.03
C GLY A 106 14.14 1.31 -20.51
N ASN A 107 13.03 1.96 -20.14
CA ASN A 107 11.81 1.36 -19.58
C ASN A 107 12.06 0.67 -18.23
N LYS A 108 12.88 1.28 -17.38
CA LYS A 108 13.13 0.81 -16.02
C LYS A 108 13.09 1.97 -15.03
N ILE A 109 12.62 1.70 -13.82
CA ILE A 109 12.65 2.63 -12.70
C ILE A 109 13.53 2.06 -11.59
N LEU A 110 14.26 2.91 -10.87
CA LEU A 110 15.01 2.47 -9.71
C LEU A 110 14.04 2.35 -8.52
N VAL A 111 14.01 1.18 -7.88
CA VAL A 111 13.24 0.94 -6.65
C VAL A 111 14.18 0.44 -5.57
N THR A 112 13.86 0.77 -4.32
CA THR A 112 14.64 0.35 -3.15
C THR A 112 13.80 -0.59 -2.31
N ASP A 113 14.31 -1.79 -2.04
CA ASP A 113 13.71 -2.77 -1.12
C ASP A 113 14.43 -2.71 0.23
N GLU A 114 13.67 -2.76 1.33
CA GLU A 114 14.20 -2.94 2.68
C GLU A 114 14.24 -4.45 3.01
N LEU A 115 15.43 -4.97 3.27
CA LEU A 115 15.64 -6.35 3.71
C LEU A 115 15.28 -6.54 5.20
N PRO A 116 15.02 -7.78 5.66
CA PRO A 116 14.67 -8.03 7.06
C PRO A 116 15.69 -7.57 8.10
N ASP A 117 16.93 -7.34 7.70
CA ASP A 117 18.01 -6.82 8.54
C ASP A 117 18.13 -5.27 8.50
N GLY A 118 17.20 -4.60 7.81
CA GLY A 118 17.14 -3.14 7.66
C GLY A 118 18.03 -2.60 6.55
N GLN A 119 18.70 -3.44 5.77
CA GLN A 119 19.51 -2.98 4.62
C GLN A 119 18.61 -2.55 3.47
N MET A 120 18.95 -1.42 2.84
CA MET A 120 18.30 -0.92 1.64
C MET A 120 19.03 -1.41 0.39
N VAL A 121 18.30 -2.00 -0.55
CA VAL A 121 18.85 -2.55 -1.80
C VAL A 121 18.15 -1.94 -3.00
N ASP A 122 18.91 -1.25 -3.84
CA ASP A 122 18.41 -0.67 -5.07
C ASP A 122 18.41 -1.70 -6.21
N GLN A 123 17.33 -1.71 -6.99
CA GLN A 123 17.19 -2.53 -8.18
C GLN A 123 16.44 -1.80 -9.29
N TRP A 124 16.83 -2.08 -10.53
CA TRP A 124 16.13 -1.56 -11.70
C TRP A 124 14.93 -2.45 -12.04
N GLU A 125 13.73 -1.94 -11.78
CA GLU A 125 12.47 -2.62 -12.06
C GLU A 125 11.98 -2.27 -13.48
N PRO A 126 11.72 -3.26 -14.36
CA PRO A 126 11.14 -3.01 -15.67
C PRO A 126 9.71 -2.48 -15.57
N VAL A 127 9.40 -1.45 -16.36
CA VAL A 127 8.07 -0.85 -16.37
C VAL A 127 7.52 -0.60 -17.77
N SER A 128 6.21 -0.70 -17.88
CA SER A 128 5.39 -0.33 -19.03
C SER A 128 4.12 0.37 -18.54
N CYS A 129 3.33 0.93 -19.46
CA CYS A 129 2.06 1.56 -19.11
C CYS A 129 1.08 0.60 -18.38
N ASP A 130 1.18 -0.71 -18.64
CA ASP A 130 0.31 -1.72 -18.04
C ASP A 130 0.85 -2.27 -16.71
N SER A 131 2.14 -2.09 -16.43
CA SER A 131 2.77 -2.60 -15.22
C SER A 131 2.58 -1.71 -14.01
N VAL A 132 2.31 -0.42 -14.21
CA VAL A 132 2.15 0.58 -13.14
C VAL A 132 0.67 0.88 -12.93
N LYS A 133 0.18 0.66 -11.71
CA LYS A 133 -1.23 0.88 -11.35
C LYS A 133 -1.37 1.69 -10.07
N THR A 134 -2.34 2.58 -10.01
CA THR A 134 -2.79 3.17 -8.74
C THR A 134 -3.66 2.15 -7.98
N PRO A 135 -3.89 2.33 -6.67
CA PRO A 135 -4.79 1.46 -5.91
C PRO A 135 -6.22 1.42 -6.44
N LEU A 136 -6.68 2.48 -7.12
CA LEU A 136 -8.00 2.53 -7.75
C LEU A 136 -8.08 1.66 -9.02
N GLU A 137 -6.95 1.42 -9.70
CA GLU A 137 -6.84 0.65 -10.94
C GLU A 137 -6.51 -0.84 -10.73
N ALA A 138 -6.03 -1.20 -9.54
CA ALA A 138 -5.49 -2.51 -9.18
C ALA A 138 -6.57 -3.57 -8.87
#